data_AF-A0A519EL14-F1
#
_entry.id   AF-A0A519EL14-F1
#
_cell.length_a   1.000
_cell.length_b   1.000
_cell.length_c   1.000
_cell.angle_alpha   90.00
_cell.angle_beta   90.00
_cell.angle_gamma   90.00
#
_symmetry.space_group_name_H-M   'P 1'
#
loop_
_entity.id
_entity.type
_entity.pdbx_description
1 polymer ?
#
loop_
_entity_poly.entity_id
_entity_poly.type
_entity_poly.pdbx_seq_one_letter_code
_entity_poly.pdbx_strand_id
1 'polypeptide(L)'
;MGGGAVIRRGDELQHARLSVEDLDNIALRLRLRSLRGDLTAGAVAEALESVVVRRQIAQLARERKASGFVSSTWQRVSAWATTRH
;
A
#
# COMPACT_ATOMS: atom_id res chain seq x y z
N MET A 1 6.83 -44.75 15.77
CA MET A 1 7.54 -44.28 14.57
C MET A 1 6.46 -43.81 13.60
N GLY A 2 6.18 -42.54 13.37
CA GLY A 2 7.10 -41.43 13.11
C GLY A 2 6.72 -40.80 11.76
N GLY A 3 5.42 -40.55 11.54
CA GLY A 3 4.91 -39.86 10.36
C GLY A 3 4.65 -38.41 10.71
N GLY A 4 5.72 -37.62 10.78
CA GLY A 4 5.63 -36.18 11.00
C GLY A 4 4.84 -35.57 9.85
N ALA A 5 3.58 -35.22 10.11
CA ALA A 5 2.84 -34.29 9.29
C ALA A 5 3.60 -32.97 9.35
N VAL A 6 4.53 -32.80 8.40
CA VAL A 6 5.15 -31.53 8.07
C VAL A 6 4.01 -30.67 7.57
N ILE A 7 3.37 -29.97 8.50
CA ILE A 7 2.48 -28.86 8.18
C ILE A 7 3.34 -27.93 7.33
N ARG A 8 3.13 -27.98 6.02
CA ARG A 8 3.62 -27.00 5.07
C ARG A 8 2.96 -25.66 5.44
N ARG A 9 3.49 -25.00 6.47
CA ARG A 9 3.08 -23.69 6.98
C ARG A 9 3.34 -22.54 5.98
N GLY A 10 3.82 -22.86 4.77
CA GLY A 10 4.40 -21.89 3.85
C GLY A 10 3.47 -21.32 2.78
N ASP A 11 2.34 -21.96 2.45
CA ASP A 11 1.73 -21.75 1.12
C ASP A 11 0.28 -21.20 1.06
N GLU A 12 -0.37 -20.86 2.18
CA GLU A 12 -1.78 -20.39 2.12
C GLU A 12 -2.07 -19.09 2.87
N LEU A 13 -1.06 -18.23 3.07
CA LEU A 13 -1.32 -16.83 3.32
C LEU A 13 -1.26 -16.08 1.98
N GLN A 14 -2.26 -16.32 1.13
CA GLN A 14 -2.65 -15.30 0.16
C GLN A 14 -3.20 -14.12 0.97
N HIS A 15 -2.30 -13.30 1.51
CA HIS A 15 -2.65 -12.14 2.31
C HIS A 15 -3.54 -11.25 1.45
N ALA A 16 -4.84 -11.24 1.74
CA ALA A 16 -5.75 -10.28 1.16
C ALA A 16 -5.13 -8.89 1.39
N ARG A 17 -4.73 -8.22 0.30
CA ARG A 17 -4.15 -6.88 0.39
C ARG A 17 -5.27 -5.95 0.83
N LEU A 18 -5.29 -5.66 2.12
CA LEU A 18 -6.15 -4.65 2.70
C LEU A 18 -5.91 -3.33 1.97
N SER A 19 -7.01 -2.64 1.68
CA SER A 19 -6.96 -1.30 1.10
C SER A 19 -6.33 -0.31 2.10
N VAL A 20 -5.96 0.87 1.62
CA VAL A 20 -5.44 1.93 2.50
C VAL A 20 -6.51 2.33 3.52
N GLU A 21 -7.78 2.39 3.10
CA GLU A 21 -8.92 2.72 3.95
C GLU A 21 -9.20 1.64 5.01
N ASP A 22 -9.06 0.35 4.66
CA ASP A 22 -9.20 -0.73 5.64
C ASP A 22 -8.12 -0.65 6.72
N LEU A 23 -6.88 -0.39 6.32
CA LEU A 23 -5.75 -0.26 7.25
C LEU A 23 -5.93 0.93 8.20
N ASP A 24 -6.44 2.05 7.69
CA ASP A 24 -6.71 3.25 8.48
C ASP A 24 -7.84 3.01 9.50
N ASN A 25 -8.92 2.36 9.06
CA ASN A 25 -10.02 1.96 9.95
C ASN A 25 -9.55 0.99 11.06
N ILE A 26 -8.66 0.05 10.74
CA ILE A 26 -8.09 -0.88 11.73
C ILE A 26 -7.20 -0.11 12.72
N ALA A 27 -6.34 0.79 12.24
CA ALA A 27 -5.49 1.62 13.09
C ALA A 27 -6.32 2.45 14.07
N LEU A 28 -7.40 3.08 13.60
CA LEU A 28 -8.33 3.84 14.43
C LEU A 28 -8.95 2.97 15.55
N ARG A 29 -9.45 1.78 15.22
CA ARG A 29 -10.02 0.85 16.21
C ARG A 29 -8.99 0.42 17.25
N LEU A 30 -7.74 0.19 16.83
CA LEU A 30 -6.66 -0.15 17.74
C LEU A 30 -6.27 1.02 18.64
N ARG A 31 -6.29 2.26 18.13
CA ARG A 31 -6.07 3.48 18.93
C ARG A 31 -7.13 3.63 20.01
N LEU A 32 -8.40 3.40 19.67
CA LEU A 32 -9.50 3.42 20.65
C LEU A 32 -9.35 2.34 21.73
N ARG A 33 -8.81 1.18 21.39
CA ARG A 33 -8.46 0.14 22.37
C ARG A 33 -7.29 0.55 23.25
N SER A 34 -6.28 1.21 22.68
CA SER A 34 -5.15 1.74 23.44
C SER A 34 -5.57 2.75 24.51
N LEU A 35 -6.56 3.59 24.21
CA LEU A 35 -7.12 4.52 25.20
C LEU A 35 -7.79 3.81 26.39
N ARG A 36 -8.15 2.54 26.24
CA ARG A 36 -8.68 1.68 27.32
C ARG A 36 -7.58 0.93 28.08
N GLY A 37 -6.31 1.21 27.80
CA GLY A 37 -5.15 0.62 28.49
C GLY A 37 -4.41 -0.47 27.70
N ASP A 38 -4.84 -0.81 26.48
CA ASP A 38 -4.15 -1.80 25.63
C ASP A 38 -2.96 -1.16 24.89
N LEU A 39 -1.81 -1.06 25.57
CA LEU A 39 -0.59 -0.45 25.02
C LEU A 39 -0.09 -1.18 23.76
N THR A 40 -0.29 -2.49 23.66
CA THR A 40 0.07 -3.27 22.48
C THR A 40 -0.77 -2.85 21.27
N ALA A 41 -2.07 -2.64 21.45
CA ALA A 41 -2.90 -2.08 20.39
C ALA A 41 -2.42 -0.70 19.94
N GLY A 42 -1.92 0.13 20.87
CA GLY A 42 -1.33 1.43 20.56
C GLY A 42 -0.12 1.33 19.62
N ALA A 43 0.83 0.44 19.95
CA ALA A 43 2.01 0.21 19.12
C ALA A 43 1.67 -0.35 17.73
N VAL A 44 0.69 -1.25 17.64
CA VAL A 44 0.23 -1.80 16.36
C VAL A 44 -0.47 -0.73 15.52
N ALA A 45 -1.26 0.16 16.13
CA ALA A 45 -1.88 1.28 15.42
C ALA A 45 -0.83 2.19 14.76
N GLU A 46 0.22 2.57 15.49
CA GLU A 46 1.29 3.43 14.96
C GLU A 46 2.04 2.77 13.80
N ALA A 47 2.31 1.47 13.91
CA ALA A 47 2.93 0.71 12.83
C ALA A 47 2.04 0.70 11.56
N LEU A 48 0.72 0.55 11.73
CA LEU A 48 -0.24 0.58 10.62
C LEU A 48 -0.33 1.97 9.97
N GLU A 49 -0.40 3.03 10.77
CA GLU A 49 -0.39 4.42 10.28
C GLU A 49 0.86 4.71 9.43
N SER A 50 2.04 4.24 9.88
CA SER A 50 3.28 4.36 9.11
C SER A 50 3.23 3.62 7.75
N VAL A 51 2.51 2.49 7.68
CA VAL A 51 2.30 1.75 6.43
C VAL A 51 1.32 2.49 5.52
N VAL A 52 0.23 3.03 6.08
CA VAL A 52 -0.76 3.84 5.36
C VAL A 52 -0.08 5.03 4.69
N VAL A 53 0.69 5.82 5.44
CA VAL A 53 1.43 6.98 4.92
C VAL A 53 2.38 6.57 3.78
N ARG A 54 3.17 5.50 3.97
CA ARG A 54 4.08 5.00 2.93
C ARG A 54 3.34 4.57 1.66
N ARG A 55 2.17 3.93 1.79
CA ARG A 55 1.37 3.51 0.65
C ARG A 55 0.77 4.70 -0.10
N GLN A 56 0.27 5.70 0.61
CA GLN A 56 -0.25 6.93 0.01
C GLN A 56 0.84 7.68 -0.75
N ILE A 57 2.03 7.85 -0.15
CA ILE A 57 3.18 8.47 -0.83
C ILE A 57 3.55 7.68 -2.09
N ALA A 58 3.58 6.35 -2.00
CA ALA A 58 3.88 5.50 -3.16
C ALA A 58 2.80 5.56 -4.25
N GLN A 59 1.52 5.72 -3.88
CA GLN A 59 0.42 5.91 -4.83
C GLN A 59 0.54 7.25 -5.55
N LEU A 60 0.71 8.34 -4.81
CA LEU A 60 0.93 9.68 -5.37
C LEU A 60 2.16 9.73 -6.29
N ALA A 61 3.25 9.04 -5.92
CA ALA A 61 4.43 8.93 -6.76
C ALA A 61 4.16 8.18 -8.09
N ARG A 62 3.28 7.17 -8.09
CA ARG A 62 2.87 6.48 -9.31
C ARG A 62 1.99 7.35 -10.19
N GLU A 63 1.02 8.05 -9.61
CA GLU A 63 0.14 8.97 -10.33
C GLU A 63 0.94 10.09 -11.01
N ARG A 64 1.91 10.69 -10.30
CA ARG A 64 2.81 11.70 -10.87
C ARG A 64 3.67 11.16 -12.02
N LYS A 65 4.15 9.93 -11.93
CA LYS A 65 4.91 9.29 -13.02
C LYS A 65 4.01 9.01 -14.23
N ALA A 66 2.79 8.54 -14.00
CA ALA A 66 1.82 8.28 -15.06
C ALA A 66 1.45 9.57 -15.80
N SER A 67 1.16 10.66 -15.07
CA SER A 67 0.82 11.95 -15.69
C SER A 67 2.00 12.57 -16.44
N GLY A 68 3.21 12.51 -15.88
CA GLY A 68 4.43 12.97 -16.55
C GLY A 68 4.76 12.18 -17.82
N PHE A 69 4.56 10.86 -17.80
CA PHE A 69 4.75 10.01 -18.98
C PHE A 69 3.78 10.40 -20.10
N VAL A 70 2.49 10.53 -19.80
CA VAL A 70 1.45 10.91 -20.78
C VAL A 70 1.76 12.29 -21.39
N SER A 71 2.15 13.26 -20.57
CA SER A 71 2.54 14.59 -21.06
C SER A 71 3.74 14.50 -22.03
N SER A 72 4.77 13.73 -21.69
CA SER A 72 5.97 13.54 -22.54
C SER A 72 5.67 12.85 -23.87
N THR A 73 4.69 11.94 -23.91
CA THR A 73 4.30 11.26 -25.15
C THR A 73 3.50 12.20 -26.05
N TRP A 74 2.60 13.01 -25.49
CA TRP A 74 1.88 14.03 -26.25
C TRP A 74 2.80 15.11 -26.80
N GLN A 75 3.80 15.55 -26.03
CA GLN A 75 4.84 16.48 -26.51
C GLN A 75 5.66 15.90 -27.67
N ARG A 76 5.99 14.60 -27.64
CA ARG A 76 6.70 13.94 -28.74
C ARG A 76 5.87 13.84 -30.01
N VAL A 77 4.57 13.55 -29.87
CA VAL A 77 3.64 13.49 -31.01
C VAL A 77 3.45 14.88 -31.64
N SER A 78 3.24 15.93 -30.83
CA SER A 78 3.05 17.27 -31.35
C SER A 78 4.32 17.83 -32.00
N ALA A 79 5.51 17.56 -31.46
CA ALA A 79 6.78 17.96 -32.05
C ALA A 79 7.03 17.35 -33.44
N TRP A 80 6.66 16.08 -33.64
CA TRP A 80 6.74 15.46 -34.97
C TRP A 80 5.74 16.06 -35.96
N ALA A 81 4.53 16.41 -35.50
CA ALA A 81 3.52 17.03 -36.34
C ALA A 81 3.93 18.44 -36.81
N THR A 82 4.57 19.24 -35.96
CA THR A 82 5.07 20.58 -36.33
C THR A 82 6.29 20.56 -37.24
N THR A 83 7.09 19.48 -37.25
CA THR A 83 8.27 19.37 -38.12
C THR A 83 7.90 18.95 -39.56
N ARG A 84 6.63 18.59 -39.81
CA ARG A 84 6.15 18.10 -41.11
C ARG A 84 5.45 19.16 -41.98
N HIS A 85 5.38 20.40 -41.50
CA HIS A 85 4.88 21.57 -42.23
C HIS A 85 6.03 22.51 -42.59
#